data_AF-A0A2V7RD84-F1
#
_entry.id   AF-A0A2V7RD84-F1
#
_cell.length_a   1.000
_cell.length_b   1.000
_cell.length_c   1.000
_cell.angle_alpha   90.00
_cell.angle_beta   90.00
_cell.angle_gamma   90.00
#
_symmetry.space_group_name_H-M   'P 1'
#
loop_
_entity.id
_entity.type
_entity.pdbx_description
1 polymer ?
#
loop_
_entity_poly.entity_id
_entity_poly.type
_entity_poly.pdbx_seq_one_letter_code
_entity_poly.pdbx_strand_id
1 'polypeptide(L)'
;TALHAIAVGNMLPAFVDSSRPEELRPLTTICVDQTEFVVNKLRDRGTHQAYGVVTNAQDFMHVLRFYVERWEQAQAPATVLR
;
A
#
# COMPACT_ATOMS: atom_id res chain seq x y z
N THR A 1 0.78 -6.10 -11.61
CA THR A 1 0.76 -6.13 -13.09
C THR A 1 -0.08 -4.95 -13.58
N ALA A 2 0.34 -4.27 -14.66
CA ALA A 2 -0.26 -2.99 -15.08
C ALA A 2 -1.77 -3.06 -15.35
N LEU A 3 -2.23 -4.02 -16.17
CA LEU A 3 -3.64 -4.17 -16.52
C LEU A 3 -4.53 -4.37 -15.29
N HIS A 4 -4.17 -5.32 -14.42
CA HIS A 4 -4.93 -5.62 -13.21
C HIS A 4 -4.90 -4.46 -12.23
N ALA A 5 -3.76 -3.79 -12.06
CA ALA A 5 -3.66 -2.63 -11.17
C ALA A 5 -4.63 -1.51 -11.58
N ILE A 6 -4.69 -1.18 -12.87
CA ILE A 6 -5.62 -0.17 -13.38
C ILE A 6 -7.08 -0.63 -13.26
N ALA A 7 -7.37 -1.89 -13.61
CA ALA A 7 -8.72 -2.43 -13.51
C ALA A 7 -9.25 -2.43 -12.06
N VAL A 8 -8.40 -2.84 -11.11
CA VAL A 8 -8.73 -2.79 -9.68
C VAL A 8 -8.86 -1.34 -9.21
N GLY A 9 -7.91 -0.47 -9.57
CA GLY A 9 -7.93 0.95 -9.18
C GLY A 9 -9.23 1.67 -9.57
N ASN A 10 -9.73 1.40 -10.78
CA ASN A 10 -11.02 1.95 -11.25
C ASN A 10 -12.22 1.51 -10.39
N MET A 11 -12.11 0.40 -9.65
CA MET A 11 -13.16 -0.15 -8.79
C MET A 11 -12.96 0.23 -7.32
N LEU A 12 -11.84 0.88 -6.96
CA LEU A 12 -11.55 1.28 -5.58
C LEU A 12 -12.24 2.61 -5.23
N PRO A 13 -12.87 2.72 -4.06
CA PRO A 13 -13.28 4.02 -3.55
C PRO A 13 -12.05 4.84 -3.14
N ALA A 14 -12.13 6.17 -3.26
CA ALA A 14 -11.05 7.05 -2.81
C ALA A 14 -10.94 7.08 -1.26
N PHE A 15 -12.04 6.84 -0.56
CA PHE A 15 -12.15 6.90 0.90
C PHE A 15 -12.94 5.70 1.43
N VAL A 16 -12.70 5.38 2.71
CA VAL A 16 -13.50 4.42 3.48
C VAL A 16 -13.82 5.01 4.85
N ASP A 17 -14.85 4.48 5.50
CA ASP A 17 -15.18 4.86 6.86
C ASP A 17 -14.02 4.58 7.82
N SER A 18 -13.79 5.49 8.75
CA SER A 18 -12.83 5.32 9.83
C SER A 18 -13.44 4.54 11.01
N SER A 19 -12.66 4.34 12.08
CA SER A 19 -13.17 3.77 13.33
C SER A 19 -14.11 4.71 14.09
N ARG A 20 -14.15 6.00 13.73
CA ARG A 20 -15.06 6.99 14.31
C ARG A 20 -16.24 7.23 13.38
N PRO A 21 -17.47 7.34 13.91
CA PRO A 21 -18.65 7.68 13.13
C PRO A 21 -18.44 9.01 12.39
N GLU A 22 -18.93 9.09 11.15
CA GLU A 22 -18.93 10.30 10.30
C GLU A 22 -17.54 10.80 9.88
N GLU A 23 -16.47 10.06 10.17
CA GLU A 23 -15.11 10.39 9.74
C GLU A 23 -14.67 9.46 8.59
N LEU A 24 -14.32 10.06 7.46
CA LEU A 24 -13.78 9.38 6.28
C LEU A 24 -12.25 9.41 6.29
N ARG A 25 -11.61 8.30 5.91
CA ARG A 25 -10.16 8.24 5.68
C ARG A 25 -9.84 7.79 4.25
N PRO A 26 -8.76 8.30 3.63
CA PRO A 26 -8.33 7.82 2.32
C PRO A 26 -8.06 6.30 2.33
N LEU A 27 -8.50 5.60 1.28
CA LEU A 27 -8.15 4.19 1.12
C LEU A 27 -6.68 4.08 0.70
N THR A 28 -5.83 3.69 1.64
CA THR A 28 -4.40 3.47 1.40
C THR A 28 -4.20 2.48 0.27
N THR A 29 -3.67 2.98 -0.84
CA THR A 29 -3.37 2.19 -2.03
C THR A 29 -1.89 2.40 -2.35
N ILE A 30 -1.12 1.33 -2.51
CA ILE A 30 0.31 1.41 -2.86
C ILE A 30 0.49 0.72 -4.20
N CYS A 31 1.04 1.45 -5.17
CA CYS A 31 1.38 0.94 -6.49
C CYS A 31 2.90 0.81 -6.60
N VAL A 32 3.39 -0.43 -6.71
CA VAL A 32 4.80 -0.73 -6.96
C VAL A 32 4.94 -1.20 -8.40
N ASP A 33 5.69 -0.45 -9.20
CA ASP A 33 5.96 -0.79 -10.60
C ASP A 33 7.36 -0.30 -10.98
N GLN A 34 7.98 -0.95 -11.96
CA GLN A 34 9.31 -0.56 -12.44
C GLN A 34 9.28 0.76 -13.22
N THR A 35 8.09 1.22 -13.62
CA THR A 35 7.87 2.45 -14.39
C THR A 35 6.79 3.32 -13.76
N GLU A 36 6.82 4.62 -14.05
CA GLU A 36 5.79 5.56 -13.61
C GLU A 36 4.44 5.37 -14.33
N PHE A 37 4.39 4.55 -15.39
CA PHE A 37 3.22 4.41 -16.25
C PHE A 37 1.95 4.05 -15.46
N VAL A 38 2.03 3.03 -14.60
CA VAL A 38 0.87 2.55 -13.83
C VAL A 38 0.46 3.57 -12.77
N VAL A 39 1.43 4.19 -12.09
CA VAL A 39 1.21 5.22 -11.07
C VAL A 39 0.45 6.40 -11.67
N ASN A 40 0.88 6.89 -12.83
CA ASN A 40 0.21 7.98 -13.53
C ASN A 40 -1.21 7.60 -13.97
N LYS A 41 -1.41 6.38 -14.50
CA LYS A 41 -2.76 5.92 -14.88
C LYS A 41 -3.71 5.78 -13.71
N LEU A 42 -3.23 5.34 -12.55
CA LEU A 42 -4.05 5.29 -11.33
C LEU A 42 -4.44 6.70 -10.89
N ARG A 43 -3.49 7.64 -10.93
CA ARG A 43 -3.74 9.04 -10.56
C ARG A 43 -4.78 9.71 -11.45
N ASP A 44 -4.68 9.53 -12.77
CA ASP A 44 -5.57 10.15 -13.75
C ASP A 44 -6.98 9.53 -13.77
N ARG A 45 -7.17 8.33 -13.21
CA ARG A 45 -8.42 7.55 -13.30
C ARG A 45 -9.16 7.40 -11.97
N GLY A 46 -8.93 8.32 -11.04
CA GLY A 46 -9.70 8.41 -9.79
C GLY A 46 -9.04 7.74 -8.59
N THR A 47 -8.07 6.85 -8.78
CA THR A 47 -7.22 6.28 -7.70
C THR A 47 -6.05 7.21 -7.35
N HIS A 48 -6.32 8.52 -7.28
CA HIS A 48 -5.35 9.59 -7.06
C HIS A 48 -4.69 9.58 -5.68
N GLN A 49 -5.29 8.89 -4.71
CA GLN A 49 -4.72 8.64 -3.39
C GLN A 49 -3.65 7.54 -3.38
N ALA A 50 -3.36 6.90 -4.51
CA ALA A 50 -2.34 5.86 -4.57
C ALA A 50 -0.93 6.42 -4.40
N TYR A 51 -0.15 5.78 -3.53
CA TYR A 51 1.28 6.04 -3.37
C TYR A 51 2.07 5.22 -4.38
N GLY A 52 2.76 5.90 -5.31
CA GLY A 52 3.62 5.25 -6.29
C GLY A 52 5.02 4.99 -5.74
N VAL A 53 5.51 3.76 -5.86
CA VAL A 53 6.89 3.38 -5.58
C VAL A 53 7.50 2.83 -6.88
N VAL A 54 8.33 3.65 -7.52
CA VAL A 54 8.93 3.31 -8.81
C VAL A 54 10.22 2.52 -8.56
N THR A 55 10.13 1.20 -8.60
CA THR A 55 11.26 0.30 -8.33
C THR A 55 10.96 -1.12 -8.80
N ASN A 56 11.96 -1.99 -8.77
CA ASN A 56 11.75 -3.42 -8.99
C ASN A 56 10.88 -4.02 -7.87
N ALA A 57 9.82 -4.73 -8.24
CA ALA A 57 8.87 -5.29 -7.28
C ALA A 57 9.51 -6.38 -6.37
N GLN A 58 10.45 -7.17 -6.89
CA GLN A 58 11.13 -8.19 -6.09
C GLN A 58 12.03 -7.57 -5.01
N ASP A 59 12.74 -6.51 -5.35
CA ASP A 59 13.59 -5.78 -4.39
C ASP A 59 12.74 -5.08 -3.33
N PHE A 60 11.62 -4.47 -3.75
CA PHE A 60 10.65 -3.88 -2.83
C PHE A 60 10.13 -4.90 -1.81
N MET A 61 9.76 -6.11 -2.26
CA MET A 61 9.24 -7.14 -1.37
C MET A 61 10.29 -7.64 -0.37
N HIS A 62 11.56 -7.71 -0.76
CA HIS A 62 12.65 -8.05 0.18
C HIS A 62 12.81 -6.98 1.28
N VAL A 63 12.81 -5.70 0.89
CA VAL A 63 12.91 -4.59 1.85
C VAL A 63 11.69 -4.54 2.76
N LEU A 64 10.48 -4.68 2.19
CA LEU A 64 9.24 -4.71 2.95
C LEU A 64 9.25 -5.83 4.00
N ARG A 65 9.63 -7.05 3.60
CA ARG A 65 9.73 -8.18 4.51
C ARG A 65 10.65 -7.90 5.68
N PHE A 66 11.84 -7.38 5.42
CA PHE A 66 12.82 -7.05 6.47
C PHE A 66 12.26 -6.08 7.52
N TYR A 67 11.57 -5.02 7.09
CA TYR A 67 11.00 -4.04 8.01
C TYR A 67 9.78 -4.58 8.77
N VAL A 68 8.94 -5.40 8.11
CA VAL A 68 7.80 -6.06 8.77
C VAL A 68 8.29 -7.00 9.86
N GLU A 69 9.26 -7.87 9.57
CA GLU A 69 9.82 -8.81 10.56
C GLU A 69 10.45 -8.08 11.75
N ARG A 70 11.19 -6.99 11.52
CA ARG A 70 11.75 -6.17 12.61
C ARG A 70 10.67 -5.47 13.42
N TRP A 71 9.62 -4.98 12.77
CA TRP A 71 8.49 -4.32 13.44
C TRP A 71 7.71 -5.32 14.31
N GLU A 72 7.50 -6.55 13.85
CA GLU A 72 6.90 -7.64 14.63
C GLU A 72 7.76 -8.00 15.84
N GLN A 73 9.08 -8.16 15.67
CA GLN A 73 10.01 -8.44 16.78
C GLN A 73 10.00 -7.33 17.83
N ALA A 74 9.91 -6.06 17.42
CA ALA A 74 9.85 -4.93 18.33
C ALA A 74 8.54 -4.84 19.13
N GLN A 75 7.45 -5.42 18.62
CA GLN A 75 6.15 -5.47 19.29
C GLN A 75 5.93 -6.75 20.09
N ALA A 76 6.79 -7.76 19.94
CA ALA A 76 6.71 -8.95 20.76
C ALA A 76 6.84 -8.53 22.25
N PRO A 77 5.83 -8.83 23.09
CA PRO A 77 5.91 -8.48 24.50
C PRO A 77 7.12 -9.17 25.13
N ALA A 78 7.85 -8.45 25.99
CA ALA A 78 8.96 -8.98 26.77
C ALA A 78 8.42 -10.00 27.80
N THR A 79 8.07 -11.21 27.37
CA THR A 79 7.57 -12.26 28.25
C THR A 79 7.94 -13.63 27.70
N VAL A 80 9.23 -13.97 27.77
CA VAL A 80 9.71 -15.31 28.18
C VAL A 80 11.12 -15.17 28.78
N LEU A 81 11.20 -14.63 29.99
CA LEU A 81 12.33 -14.85 30.91
C LEU A 81 11.74 -14.89 32.32
N ARG A 82 11.20 -16.05 32.68
CA ARG A 82 11.00 -16.51 34.06
C ARG A 82 11.43 -17.95 34.12
#